data_AF-A0A3D8IXE2-F1
#
_entry.id   AF-A0A3D8IXE2-F1
#
_cell.length_a   1.000
_cell.length_b   1.000
_cell.length_c   1.000
_cell.angle_alpha   90.00
_cell.angle_beta   90.00
_cell.angle_gamma   90.00
#
_symmetry.space_group_name_H-M   'P 1'
#
loop_
_entity.id
_entity.type
_entity.pdbx_description
1 polymer ?
#
loop_
_entity_poly.entity_id
_entity_poly.type
_entity_poly.pdbx_seq_one_letter_code
_entity_poly.pdbx_strand_id
1 'polypeptide(L)'
;MVLTLGVDIGIASIGWAVIEGERTDKGIKDRGIIESGVRIFTRAENPKDKASLALPRRSARSARRRTARKRGRIAQIKSYLSQTLGLDSKCFLQEERLAPIFQTSKNFISPWELRERALYRELNKEELARVILHIAKHRGYDDITYGIEDNEDGKIKKAIAQNIALIKQEAYQTVGEMMFKLYCQRFLRVRNKKDDYNHCIGRSELKEELLKIFNIQKDLGNPCITQEFCTTLLGNARAEDKQSL
;
A
#
# COMPACT_ATOMS: atom_id res chain seq x y z
N MET A 1 36.33 -50.86 18.83
CA MET A 1 35.29 -50.12 19.58
C MET A 1 34.74 -49.04 18.66
N VAL A 2 33.42 -48.92 18.59
CA VAL A 2 32.69 -47.97 17.73
C VAL A 2 31.68 -47.25 18.62
N LEU A 3 31.54 -45.93 18.43
CA LEU A 3 30.52 -45.13 19.11
C LEU A 3 29.48 -44.68 18.08
N THR A 4 28.21 -44.95 18.38
CA THR A 4 27.08 -44.55 17.55
C THR A 4 26.25 -43.50 18.30
N LEU A 5 26.05 -42.32 17.69
CA LEU A 5 25.17 -41.29 18.21
C LEU A 5 23.82 -41.37 17.49
N GLY A 6 22.77 -41.75 18.22
CA GLY A 6 21.39 -41.61 17.79
C GLY A 6 20.86 -40.23 18.17
N VAL A 7 20.23 -39.52 17.22
CA VAL A 7 19.60 -38.22 17.45
C VAL A 7 18.19 -38.23 16.88
N ASP A 8 17.21 -37.93 17.72
CA ASP A 8 15.81 -37.71 17.35
C ASP A 8 15.48 -36.22 17.45
N ILE A 9 15.27 -35.55 16.32
CA ILE A 9 15.08 -34.10 16.22
C ILE A 9 13.58 -33.80 16.02
N GLY A 10 12.90 -33.54 17.13
CA GLY A 10 11.53 -33.03 17.15
C GLY A 10 11.44 -31.51 17.05
N ILE A 11 10.23 -30.99 16.83
CA ILE A 11 9.95 -29.55 16.70
C ILE A 11 10.29 -28.71 17.96
N ALA A 12 10.37 -29.36 19.13
CA ALA A 12 10.60 -28.73 20.43
C ALA A 12 11.56 -29.54 21.34
N SER A 13 12.16 -30.59 20.80
CA SER A 13 12.94 -31.54 21.59
C SER A 13 13.99 -32.21 20.74
N ILE A 14 15.18 -32.43 21.29
CA ILE A 14 16.20 -33.28 20.71
C ILE A 14 16.48 -34.40 21.70
N GLY A 15 16.05 -35.62 21.38
CA GLY A 15 16.47 -36.83 22.08
C GLY A 15 17.81 -37.29 21.54
N TRP A 16 18.72 -37.71 22.41
CA TRP A 16 20.01 -38.25 21.98
C TRP A 16 20.46 -39.40 22.86
N ALA A 17 21.19 -40.35 22.26
CA ALA A 17 21.83 -41.45 22.97
C ALA A 17 23.14 -41.83 22.29
N VAL A 18 24.16 -42.13 23.09
CA VAL A 18 25.44 -42.65 22.62
C VAL A 18 25.50 -44.14 22.97
N ILE A 19 25.68 -44.97 21.95
CA ILE A 19 25.72 -46.42 22.07
C ILE A 19 27.15 -46.88 21.77
N GLU A 20 27.70 -47.69 22.66
CA GLU A 20 28.96 -48.39 22.44
C GLU A 20 28.71 -49.66 21.65
N GLY A 21 29.52 -49.91 20.63
CA GLY A 21 29.48 -51.13 19.84
C GLY A 21 30.86 -51.63 19.45
N GLU A 22 30.87 -52.82 18.87
CA GLU A 22 32.06 -53.43 18.31
C GLU A 22 31.82 -53.81 16.86
N ARG A 23 32.85 -53.60 16.03
CA ARG A 23 32.79 -53.95 14.62
C ARG A 23 33.12 -55.44 14.47
N THR A 24 32.19 -56.17 13.90
CA THR A 24 32.30 -57.61 13.61
C THR A 24 32.12 -57.87 12.11
N ASP A 25 32.42 -59.08 11.65
CA ASP A 25 32.27 -59.47 10.25
C ASP A 25 30.81 -59.42 9.75
N LYS A 26 29.84 -59.39 10.68
CA LYS A 26 28.40 -59.29 10.41
C LYS A 26 27.83 -57.87 10.59
N GLY A 27 28.69 -56.88 10.87
CA GLY A 27 28.29 -55.49 11.12
C GLY A 27 28.66 -54.99 12.51
N ILE A 28 28.03 -53.89 12.94
CA ILE A 28 28.22 -53.33 14.29
C ILE A 28 27.32 -54.09 15.26
N LYS A 29 27.93 -54.69 16.29
CA LYS A 29 27.20 -55.30 17.40
C LYS A 29 27.18 -54.33 18.57
N ASP A 30 25.99 -53.88 18.94
CA ASP A 30 25.80 -52.99 20.08
C ASP A 30 26.10 -53.72 21.39
N ARG A 31 26.80 -53.04 22.31
CA ARG A 31 27.17 -53.54 23.63
C ARG A 31 26.36 -52.89 24.74
N GLY A 32 26.06 -51.59 24.63
CA GLY A 32 25.29 -50.88 25.65
C GLY A 32 25.17 -49.38 25.37
N ILE A 33 24.26 -48.75 26.11
CA ILE A 33 24.08 -47.29 26.09
C ILE A 33 25.09 -46.69 27.08
N ILE A 34 25.94 -45.79 26.60
CA ILE A 34 26.89 -45.05 27.43
C ILE A 34 26.17 -43.92 28.15
N GLU A 35 25.43 -43.12 27.39
CA GLU A 35 24.72 -41.96 27.91
C GLU A 35 23.51 -41.64 27.04
N SER A 36 22.49 -41.03 27.64
CA SER A 36 21.31 -40.57 26.93
C SER A 36 20.72 -39.35 27.59
N GLY A 37 20.01 -38.54 26.82
CA GLY A 37 19.34 -37.35 27.34
C GLY A 37 18.32 -36.78 26.37
N VAL A 38 17.58 -35.80 26.87
CA VAL A 38 16.62 -35.04 26.06
C VAL A 38 16.84 -33.56 26.30
N ARG A 39 17.06 -32.81 25.22
CA ARG A 39 17.09 -31.35 25.24
C ARG A 39 15.73 -30.83 24.83
N ILE A 40 14.98 -30.27 25.78
CA ILE A 40 13.72 -29.57 25.51
C ILE A 40 14.02 -28.09 25.24
N PHE A 41 13.44 -27.54 24.16
CA PHE A 41 13.55 -26.13 23.82
C PHE A 41 12.19 -25.58 23.37
N THR A 42 12.03 -24.27 23.46
CA THR A 42 10.82 -23.60 22.97
C THR A 42 10.76 -23.68 21.44
N ARG A 43 9.60 -24.09 20.92
CA ARG A 43 9.37 -24.09 19.48
C ARG A 43 9.62 -22.70 18.91
N ALA A 44 10.17 -22.65 17.70
CA ALA A 44 10.40 -21.41 16.96
C ALA A 44 9.10 -20.83 16.33
N GLU A 45 7.96 -21.05 16.99
CA GLU A 45 6.63 -20.58 16.61
C GLU A 45 5.98 -19.92 17.82
N ASN A 46 5.09 -18.95 17.59
CA ASN A 46 4.35 -18.34 18.67
C ASN A 46 3.37 -19.38 19.26
N PRO A 47 3.40 -19.66 20.57
CA PRO A 47 2.64 -20.75 21.18
C PRO A 47 1.12 -20.68 20.99
N LYS A 48 0.56 -19.48 20.72
CA LYS A 48 -0.88 -19.26 20.61
C LYS A 48 -1.43 -19.44 19.19
N ASP A 49 -0.69 -18.98 18.18
CA ASP A 49 -1.19 -18.89 16.80
C ASP A 49 -0.33 -19.70 15.80
N LYS A 50 0.73 -20.37 16.28
CA LYS A 50 1.72 -21.10 15.46
C LYS A 50 2.36 -20.26 14.37
N ALA A 51 2.25 -18.93 14.46
CA ALA A 51 2.85 -18.04 13.49
C ALA A 51 4.36 -18.01 13.69
N SER A 52 5.08 -17.77 12.59
CA SER A 52 6.53 -17.57 12.66
C SER A 52 6.87 -16.44 13.63
N LEU A 53 7.86 -16.65 14.51
CA LEU A 53 8.37 -15.61 15.43
C LEU A 53 8.86 -14.35 14.68
N ALA A 54 9.22 -14.48 13.41
CA ALA A 54 9.65 -13.37 12.57
C ALA A 54 8.49 -12.53 12.00
N LEU A 55 7.24 -13.02 12.06
CA LEU A 55 6.07 -12.37 11.46
C LEU A 55 5.81 -10.97 12.06
N PRO A 56 5.77 -10.76 13.40
CA PRO A 56 5.55 -9.43 13.96
C PRO A 56 6.63 -8.42 13.53
N ARG A 57 7.90 -8.86 13.50
CA ARG A 57 9.03 -8.05 13.04
C ARG A 57 8.88 -7.68 11.56
N ARG A 58 8.50 -8.64 10.72
CA ARG A 58 8.27 -8.44 9.28
C ARG A 58 7.14 -7.43 9.04
N SER A 59 5.99 -7.63 9.68
CA SER A 59 4.81 -6.75 9.55
C SER A 59 5.12 -5.32 9.98
N ALA A 60 5.79 -5.14 11.13
CA ALA A 60 6.19 -3.81 11.61
C ALA A 60 7.20 -3.14 10.66
N ARG A 61 8.17 -3.89 10.13
CA ARG A 61 9.14 -3.38 9.14
C ARG A 61 8.44 -2.93 7.85
N SER A 62 7.52 -3.74 7.33
CA SER A 62 6.76 -3.42 6.12
C SER A 62 5.91 -2.16 6.30
N ALA A 63 5.24 -2.02 7.45
CA ALA A 63 4.47 -0.82 7.79
C ALA A 63 5.35 0.44 7.84
N ARG A 64 6.51 0.39 8.52
CA ARG A 64 7.46 1.51 8.58
C ARG A 64 7.95 1.93 7.19
N ARG A 65 8.37 0.97 6.37
CA ARG A 65 8.84 1.24 4.98
C ARG A 65 7.73 1.87 4.14
N ARG A 66 6.51 1.36 4.22
CA ARG A 66 5.34 1.92 3.51
C ARG A 66 5.08 3.36 3.92
N THR A 67 5.09 3.66 5.21
CA THR A 67 4.89 5.02 5.74
C THR A 67 6.00 5.97 5.30
N ALA A 68 7.27 5.55 5.40
CA ALA A 68 8.41 6.35 4.97
C ALA A 68 8.36 6.68 3.47
N ARG A 69 8.07 5.69 2.61
CA ARG A 69 7.92 5.89 1.16
C ARG A 69 6.75 6.79 0.80
N LYS A 70 5.61 6.64 1.51
CA LYS A 70 4.46 7.55 1.33
C LYS A 70 4.84 8.98 1.70
N ARG A 71 5.53 9.18 2.83
CA ARG A 71 6.00 10.50 3.26
C ARG A 71 6.95 11.12 2.22
N GLY A 72 7.97 10.37 1.78
CA GLY A 72 8.92 10.81 0.77
C GLY A 72 8.24 11.21 -0.54
N ARG A 73 7.34 10.37 -1.06
CA ARG A 73 6.57 10.69 -2.28
C ARG A 73 5.76 11.99 -2.14
N ILE A 74 5.03 12.16 -1.04
CA ILE A 74 4.23 13.38 -0.85
C ILE A 74 5.12 14.61 -0.68
N ALA A 75 6.28 14.49 -0.04
CA ALA A 75 7.25 15.58 0.06
C ALA A 75 7.82 15.98 -1.31
N GLN A 76 8.16 15.00 -2.16
CA GLN A 76 8.63 15.24 -3.53
C GLN A 76 7.56 15.96 -4.36
N ILE A 77 6.29 15.49 -4.29
CA ILE A 77 5.18 16.14 -5.00
C ILE A 77 4.98 17.57 -4.50
N LYS A 78 5.00 17.82 -3.18
CA LYS A 78 4.90 19.18 -2.63
C LYS A 78 6.02 20.10 -3.13
N SER A 79 7.26 19.62 -3.14
CA SER A 79 8.41 20.37 -3.66
C SER A 79 8.24 20.71 -5.13
N TYR A 80 7.81 19.73 -5.93
CA TYR A 80 7.56 19.91 -7.35
C TYR A 80 6.43 20.93 -7.62
N LEU A 81 5.30 20.80 -6.91
CA LEU A 81 4.17 21.72 -7.05
C LEU A 81 4.51 23.13 -6.59
N SER A 82 5.31 23.28 -5.52
CA SER A 82 5.80 24.58 -5.05
C SER A 82 6.58 25.30 -6.15
N GLN A 83 7.53 24.60 -6.78
CA GLN A 83 8.36 25.17 -7.85
C GLN A 83 7.56 25.47 -9.13
N THR A 84 6.72 24.52 -9.57
CA THR A 84 6.02 24.62 -10.87
C THR A 84 4.79 25.53 -10.84
N LEU A 85 4.07 25.58 -9.72
CA LEU A 85 2.92 26.46 -9.58
C LEU A 85 3.32 27.84 -9.04
N GLY A 86 4.56 28.01 -8.58
CA GLY A 86 5.03 29.25 -7.93
C GLY A 86 4.35 29.49 -6.58
N LEU A 87 4.05 28.41 -5.85
CA LEU A 87 3.49 28.46 -4.50
C LEU A 87 4.62 28.37 -3.48
N ASP A 88 4.62 29.21 -2.44
CA ASP A 88 5.62 29.11 -1.37
C ASP A 88 5.59 27.71 -0.75
N SER A 89 6.78 27.13 -0.55
CA SER A 89 6.98 25.89 0.20
C SER A 89 6.22 25.88 1.54
N LYS A 90 6.14 27.04 2.23
CA LYS A 90 5.40 27.21 3.49
C LYS A 90 3.91 26.91 3.37
N CYS A 91 3.31 27.12 2.19
CA CYS A 91 1.90 26.78 1.92
C CYS A 91 1.61 25.29 2.11
N PHE A 92 2.62 24.43 1.99
CA PHE A 92 2.50 22.97 2.10
C PHE A 92 3.00 22.40 3.42
N LEU A 93 3.76 23.17 4.20
CA LEU A 93 4.37 22.70 5.44
C LEU A 93 3.36 22.78 6.58
N GLN A 94 3.32 21.71 7.37
CA GLN A 94 2.59 21.69 8.63
C GLN A 94 3.60 22.00 9.72
N GLU A 95 3.55 23.22 10.24
CA GLU A 95 4.31 23.62 11.42
C GLU A 95 3.43 23.34 12.66
N GLU A 96 3.10 24.35 13.46
CA GLU A 96 2.21 24.21 14.62
C GLU A 96 0.73 24.03 14.24
N ARG A 97 0.34 24.52 13.05
CA ARG A 97 -1.02 24.45 12.51
C ARG A 97 -1.06 23.66 11.21
N LEU A 98 -2.27 23.30 10.76
CA LEU A 98 -2.48 22.75 9.42
C LEU A 98 -1.88 23.68 8.36
N ALA A 99 -1.27 23.09 7.34
CA ALA A 99 -0.65 23.85 6.25
C ALA A 99 -1.70 24.78 5.61
N PRO A 100 -1.33 26.02 5.22
CA PRO A 100 -2.26 27.05 4.75
C PRO A 100 -3.29 26.58 3.72
N ILE A 101 -2.87 25.82 2.70
CA ILE A 101 -3.77 25.31 1.64
C ILE A 101 -4.81 24.28 2.13
N PHE A 102 -4.67 23.79 3.37
CA PHE A 102 -5.59 22.86 4.00
C PHE A 102 -6.30 23.48 5.22
N GLN A 103 -6.07 24.75 5.54
CA GLN A 103 -6.78 25.42 6.62
C GLN A 103 -8.26 25.54 6.25
N THR A 104 -9.12 25.16 7.18
CA THR A 104 -10.57 25.17 6.97
C THR A 104 -11.11 26.56 7.30
N SER A 105 -11.76 27.18 6.31
CA SER A 105 -12.54 28.41 6.45
C SER A 105 -14.02 28.13 6.13
N LYS A 106 -14.91 29.11 6.32
CA LYS A 106 -16.33 28.99 5.95
C LYS A 106 -16.52 28.62 4.46
N ASN A 107 -15.58 29.01 3.61
CA ASN A 107 -15.61 28.76 2.16
C ASN A 107 -14.70 27.60 1.74
N PHE A 108 -14.34 26.70 2.66
CA PHE A 108 -13.47 25.58 2.35
C PHE A 108 -14.17 24.56 1.44
N ILE A 109 -13.73 24.52 0.19
CA ILE A 109 -14.17 23.52 -0.78
C ILE A 109 -13.41 22.22 -0.53
N SER A 110 -14.10 21.10 -0.36
CA SER A 110 -13.44 19.82 -0.09
C SER A 110 -12.60 19.33 -1.29
N PRO A 111 -11.53 18.52 -1.09
CA PRO A 111 -10.80 17.94 -2.22
C PRO A 111 -11.65 17.05 -3.14
N TRP A 112 -12.73 16.44 -2.64
CA TRP A 112 -13.67 15.68 -3.45
C TRP A 112 -14.48 16.57 -4.37
N GLU A 113 -14.99 17.67 -3.82
CA GLU A 113 -15.69 18.69 -4.59
C GLU A 113 -14.79 19.36 -5.61
N LEU A 114 -13.53 19.67 -5.26
CA LEU A 114 -12.58 20.21 -6.22
C LEU A 114 -12.30 19.26 -7.39
N ARG A 115 -12.26 17.94 -7.15
CA ARG A 115 -12.07 16.95 -8.22
C ARG A 115 -13.25 16.90 -9.19
N GLU A 116 -14.46 17.11 -8.69
CA GLU A 116 -15.65 17.24 -9.53
C GLU A 116 -15.65 18.56 -10.29
N ARG A 117 -15.43 19.68 -9.59
CA ARG A 117 -15.37 21.02 -10.20
C ARG A 117 -14.26 21.16 -11.24
N ALA A 118 -13.17 20.40 -11.12
CA ALA A 118 -12.08 20.35 -12.10
C ALA A 118 -12.53 19.91 -13.51
N LEU A 119 -13.70 19.27 -13.63
CA LEU A 119 -14.27 18.84 -14.90
C LEU A 119 -15.08 19.95 -15.58
N TYR A 120 -15.46 20.99 -14.85
CA TYR A 120 -16.47 21.97 -15.29
C TYR A 120 -15.99 23.43 -15.20
N ARG A 121 -14.87 23.69 -14.50
CA ARG A 121 -14.26 25.02 -14.44
C ARG A 121 -12.75 24.95 -14.27
N GLU A 122 -12.08 26.04 -14.60
CA GLU A 122 -10.66 26.20 -14.31
C GLU A 122 -10.43 26.23 -12.79
N LEU A 123 -9.41 25.49 -12.35
CA LEU A 123 -8.91 25.51 -10.98
C LEU A 123 -7.73 26.48 -10.84
N ASN A 124 -7.72 27.22 -9.74
CA ASN A 124 -6.53 27.98 -9.41
C ASN A 124 -5.39 27.06 -8.94
N LYS A 125 -4.19 27.63 -8.82
CA LYS A 125 -2.96 26.91 -8.44
C LYS A 125 -3.09 26.15 -7.12
N GLU A 126 -3.70 26.74 -6.10
CA GLU A 126 -3.88 26.09 -4.80
C GLU A 126 -4.90 24.94 -4.86
N GLU A 127 -6.01 25.14 -5.57
CA GLU A 127 -7.03 24.12 -5.81
C GLU A 127 -6.45 22.92 -6.55
N LEU A 128 -5.72 23.18 -7.65
CA LEU A 128 -5.05 22.16 -8.43
C LEU A 128 -4.05 21.37 -7.58
N ALA A 129 -3.25 22.06 -6.76
CA ALA A 129 -2.30 21.41 -5.85
C ALA A 129 -3.00 20.50 -4.84
N ARG A 130 -4.14 20.93 -4.28
CA ARG A 130 -4.94 20.13 -3.33
C ARG A 130 -5.52 18.89 -3.98
N VAL A 131 -6.02 18.99 -5.23
CA VAL A 131 -6.51 17.85 -6.02
C VAL A 131 -5.41 16.81 -6.23
N ILE A 132 -4.25 17.24 -6.73
CA ILE A 132 -3.10 16.36 -7.02
C ILE A 132 -2.62 15.67 -5.74
N LEU A 133 -2.44 16.43 -4.64
CA LEU A 133 -2.01 15.87 -3.37
C LEU A 133 -3.02 14.89 -2.77
N HIS A 134 -4.32 15.15 -2.95
CA HIS A 134 -5.37 14.26 -2.49
C HIS A 134 -5.32 12.91 -3.21
N ILE A 135 -5.25 12.92 -4.54
CA ILE A 135 -5.14 11.70 -5.37
C ILE A 135 -3.83 10.96 -5.03
N ALA A 136 -2.70 11.65 -4.96
CA ALA A 136 -1.40 11.03 -4.65
C ALA A 136 -1.31 10.40 -3.24
N LYS A 137 -2.00 10.99 -2.26
CA LYS A 137 -2.09 10.48 -0.88
C LYS A 137 -2.98 9.24 -0.79
N HIS A 138 -3.97 9.13 -1.69
CA HIS A 138 -5.00 8.10 -1.75
C HIS A 138 -5.04 7.38 -3.10
N ARG A 139 -3.86 7.03 -3.64
CA ARG A 139 -3.64 6.50 -5.00
C ARG A 139 -4.14 5.09 -5.33
N GLY A 140 -5.13 4.60 -4.59
CA GLY A 140 -5.77 3.30 -4.86
C GLY A 140 -4.92 2.05 -4.62
N TYR A 141 -5.58 0.91 -4.75
CA TYR A 141 -4.98 -0.42 -4.79
C TYR A 141 -4.36 -0.67 -6.17
N ASP A 142 -3.28 -1.43 -6.22
CA ASP A 142 -2.57 -1.72 -7.46
C ASP A 142 -2.50 -3.22 -7.61
N ASP A 143 -3.22 -3.76 -8.60
CA ASP A 143 -3.37 -5.20 -8.78
C ASP A 143 -2.17 -5.80 -9.52
N ILE A 144 -0.97 -5.50 -9.03
CA ILE A 144 0.25 -6.21 -9.39
C ILE A 144 0.37 -7.37 -8.40
N THR A 145 -0.54 -8.34 -8.51
CA THR A 145 -0.52 -9.53 -7.67
C THR A 145 0.55 -10.50 -8.19
N TYR A 146 1.67 -10.59 -7.47
CA TYR A 146 2.67 -11.65 -7.64
C TYR A 146 2.16 -12.98 -7.03
N GLY A 147 0.99 -13.46 -7.49
CA GLY A 147 0.49 -14.81 -7.18
C GLY A 147 0.20 -15.14 -5.70
N ILE A 148 0.05 -14.15 -4.83
CA ILE A 148 -0.37 -14.36 -3.43
C ILE A 148 -1.81 -13.86 -3.31
N GLU A 149 -2.76 -14.77 -3.23
CA GLU A 149 -4.18 -14.47 -2.99
C GLU A 149 -4.45 -14.47 -1.48
N ASP A 150 -4.88 -13.34 -0.94
CA ASP A 150 -5.46 -13.24 0.41
C ASP A 150 -6.99 -13.09 0.31
N ASN A 151 -7.73 -13.59 1.29
CA ASN A 151 -9.19 -13.41 1.38
C ASN A 151 -9.58 -11.94 1.42
N GLU A 152 -8.74 -11.06 1.97
CA GLU A 152 -8.98 -9.61 1.93
C GLU A 152 -8.78 -9.01 0.53
N ASP A 153 -7.86 -9.55 -0.28
CA ASP A 153 -7.69 -9.11 -1.67
C ASP A 153 -8.95 -9.38 -2.48
N GLY A 154 -9.63 -10.51 -2.24
CA GLY A 154 -10.92 -10.81 -2.88
C GLY A 154 -12.00 -9.76 -2.59
N LYS A 155 -12.09 -9.28 -1.34
CA LYS A 155 -13.05 -8.22 -0.97
C LYS A 155 -12.71 -6.88 -1.62
N ILE A 156 -11.42 -6.52 -1.66
CA ILE A 156 -10.94 -5.29 -2.28
C ILE A 156 -11.21 -5.32 -3.78
N LYS A 157 -10.85 -6.40 -4.48
CA LYS A 157 -11.06 -6.55 -5.93
C LYS A 157 -12.55 -6.49 -6.28
N LYS A 158 -13.41 -7.15 -5.50
CA LYS A 158 -14.87 -7.07 -5.68
C LYS A 158 -15.39 -5.64 -5.54
N ALA A 159 -14.96 -4.91 -4.50
CA ALA A 159 -15.38 -3.52 -4.30
C ALA A 159 -14.90 -2.60 -5.43
N ILE A 160 -13.67 -2.78 -5.92
CA ILE A 160 -13.14 -2.03 -7.06
C ILE A 160 -14.00 -2.28 -8.30
N ALA A 161 -14.28 -3.54 -8.62
CA ALA A 161 -15.12 -3.91 -9.76
C ALA A 161 -16.54 -3.31 -9.67
N GLN A 162 -17.13 -3.33 -8.48
CA GLN A 162 -18.45 -2.72 -8.23
C GLN A 162 -18.42 -1.20 -8.44
N ASN A 163 -17.42 -0.51 -7.91
CA ASN A 163 -17.29 0.95 -8.09
C ASN A 163 -17.04 1.32 -9.56
N ILE A 164 -16.26 0.53 -10.30
CA ILE A 164 -16.06 0.74 -11.75
C ILE A 164 -17.38 0.54 -12.51
N ALA A 165 -18.15 -0.49 -12.16
CA ALA A 165 -19.47 -0.72 -12.75
C ALA A 165 -20.41 0.46 -12.47
N LEU A 166 -20.39 1.00 -11.25
CA LEU A 166 -21.22 2.14 -10.85
C LEU A 166 -20.87 3.41 -11.64
N ILE A 167 -19.57 3.69 -11.85
CA ILE A 167 -19.11 4.80 -12.70
C ILE A 167 -19.72 4.70 -14.10
N LYS A 168 -19.73 3.50 -14.69
CA LYS A 168 -20.28 3.27 -16.03
C LYS A 168 -21.80 3.34 -16.06
N GLN A 169 -22.49 2.74 -15.09
CA GLN A 169 -23.95 2.66 -15.04
C GLN A 169 -24.61 4.02 -14.81
N GLU A 170 -24.05 4.83 -13.90
CA GLU A 170 -24.57 6.16 -13.58
C GLU A 170 -23.90 7.28 -14.41
N ALA A 171 -23.12 6.90 -15.43
CA ALA A 171 -22.44 7.80 -16.37
C ALA A 171 -21.57 8.88 -15.70
N TYR A 172 -20.91 8.55 -14.58
CA TYR A 172 -19.91 9.42 -13.98
C TYR A 172 -18.66 9.49 -14.86
N GLN A 173 -18.06 10.67 -14.93
CA GLN A 173 -16.85 10.93 -15.71
C GLN A 173 -15.58 10.47 -15.02
N THR A 174 -15.53 10.53 -13.68
CA THR A 174 -14.37 10.19 -12.86
C THR A 174 -14.76 9.64 -11.49
N VAL A 175 -13.80 9.02 -10.80
CA VAL A 175 -13.99 8.56 -9.41
C VAL A 175 -14.25 9.74 -8.47
N GLY A 176 -13.59 10.88 -8.67
CA GLY A 176 -13.80 12.10 -7.89
C GLY A 176 -15.23 12.61 -7.96
N GLU A 177 -15.80 12.66 -9.16
CA GLU A 177 -17.19 13.04 -9.39
C GLU A 177 -18.18 12.07 -8.71
N MET A 178 -18.02 10.76 -8.95
CA MET A 178 -18.87 9.74 -8.32
C MET A 178 -18.84 9.88 -6.79
N MET A 179 -17.64 9.97 -6.20
CA MET A 179 -17.48 10.04 -4.74
C MET A 179 -18.02 11.36 -4.15
N PHE A 180 -17.93 12.45 -4.90
CA PHE A 180 -18.52 13.71 -4.49
C PHE A 180 -20.05 13.65 -4.51
N LYS A 181 -20.66 13.25 -5.63
CA LYS A 181 -22.12 13.26 -5.83
C LYS A 181 -22.85 12.22 -4.97
N LEU A 182 -22.30 11.02 -4.85
CA LEU A 182 -22.92 9.95 -4.06
C LEU A 182 -22.72 10.12 -2.56
N TYR A 183 -21.57 10.64 -2.13
CA TYR A 183 -21.22 10.66 -0.71
C TYR A 183 -20.99 12.06 -0.16
N CYS A 184 -19.98 12.78 -0.65
CA CYS A 184 -19.53 14.03 -0.02
C CYS A 184 -20.61 15.13 -0.01
N GLN A 185 -21.30 15.34 -1.13
CA GLN A 185 -22.36 16.34 -1.29
C GLN A 185 -23.57 16.02 -0.40
N ARG A 186 -23.83 14.74 -0.16
CA ARG A 186 -24.91 14.26 0.71
C ARG A 186 -24.51 14.17 2.18
N PHE A 187 -23.35 14.72 2.53
CA PHE A 187 -22.75 14.63 3.87
C PHE A 187 -22.57 13.18 4.37
N LEU A 188 -22.49 12.23 3.44
CA LEU A 188 -22.19 10.84 3.74
C LEU A 188 -20.68 10.61 3.80
N ARG A 189 -20.31 9.56 4.52
CA ARG A 189 -18.93 9.16 4.72
C ARG A 189 -18.32 8.68 3.39
N VAL A 190 -17.30 9.39 2.89
CA VAL A 190 -16.55 8.97 1.69
C VAL A 190 -15.45 7.94 1.99
N ARG A 191 -14.88 7.94 3.20
CA ARG A 191 -13.72 7.09 3.52
C ARG A 191 -14.14 5.79 4.18
N ASN A 192 -13.47 4.70 3.81
CA ASN A 192 -13.63 3.39 4.44
C ASN A 192 -13.42 3.44 5.96
N LYS A 193 -14.21 2.64 6.69
CA LYS A 193 -13.97 2.31 8.11
C LYS A 193 -13.05 1.09 8.22
N LYS A 194 -12.68 0.74 9.44
CA LYS A 194 -12.00 -0.52 9.73
C LYS A 194 -12.86 -1.68 9.19
N ASP A 195 -12.22 -2.62 8.48
CA ASP A 195 -12.82 -3.83 7.90
C ASP A 195 -13.91 -3.57 6.82
N ASP A 196 -14.03 -2.33 6.34
CA ASP A 196 -14.94 -1.92 5.26
C ASP A 196 -14.11 -1.54 4.02
N TYR A 197 -14.34 -2.24 2.92
CA TYR A 197 -13.59 -2.07 1.67
C TYR A 197 -14.43 -1.47 0.54
N ASN A 198 -15.68 -1.07 0.81
CA ASN A 198 -16.66 -0.73 -0.23
C ASN A 198 -16.23 0.46 -1.11
N HIS A 199 -15.47 1.43 -0.58
CA HIS A 199 -15.01 2.59 -1.35
C HIS A 199 -13.57 2.42 -1.86
N CYS A 200 -13.09 1.18 -1.96
CA CYS A 200 -11.81 0.87 -2.59
C CYS A 200 -11.88 1.14 -4.10
N ILE A 201 -10.84 1.78 -4.62
CA ILE A 201 -10.66 2.13 -6.03
C ILE A 201 -9.26 1.69 -6.43
N GLY A 202 -9.10 1.24 -7.68
CA GLY A 202 -7.79 0.89 -8.21
C GLY A 202 -6.94 2.12 -8.56
N ARG A 203 -5.66 1.88 -8.75
CA ARG A 203 -4.66 2.91 -9.06
C ARG A 203 -4.80 3.38 -10.50
N SER A 204 -5.16 2.47 -11.41
CA SER A 204 -5.46 2.75 -12.82
C SER A 204 -6.55 3.82 -12.93
N GLU A 205 -7.68 3.64 -12.25
CA GLU A 205 -8.84 4.53 -12.38
C GLU A 205 -8.54 5.94 -11.82
N LEU A 206 -7.76 6.02 -10.74
CA LEU A 206 -7.32 7.31 -10.19
C LEU A 206 -6.26 7.99 -11.08
N LYS A 207 -5.44 7.21 -11.79
CA LYS A 207 -4.48 7.74 -12.78
C LYS A 207 -5.23 8.29 -14.00
N GLU A 208 -6.23 7.55 -14.49
CA GLU A 208 -7.13 7.99 -15.57
C GLU A 208 -7.90 9.26 -15.20
N GLU A 209 -8.43 9.33 -13.97
CA GLU A 209 -9.05 10.56 -13.47
C GLU A 209 -8.08 11.74 -13.51
N LEU A 210 -6.85 11.57 -13.00
CA LEU A 210 -5.89 12.67 -12.97
C LEU A 210 -5.50 13.11 -14.39
N LEU A 211 -5.34 12.17 -15.32
CA LEU A 211 -5.12 12.47 -16.74
C LEU A 211 -6.30 13.24 -17.34
N LYS A 212 -7.53 12.81 -17.08
CA LYS A 212 -8.74 13.49 -17.57
C LYS A 212 -8.86 14.90 -17.01
N ILE A 213 -8.58 15.09 -15.72
CA ILE A 213 -8.53 16.42 -15.10
C ILE A 213 -7.49 17.29 -15.80
N PHE A 214 -6.28 16.79 -16.07
CA PHE A 214 -5.27 17.57 -16.79
C PHE A 214 -5.72 17.96 -18.20
N ASN A 215 -6.30 17.04 -18.96
CA ASN A 215 -6.78 17.34 -20.31
C ASN A 215 -7.85 18.45 -20.27
N ILE A 216 -8.85 18.33 -19.40
CA ILE A 216 -9.90 19.34 -19.27
C ILE A 216 -9.33 20.68 -18.80
N GLN A 217 -8.45 20.70 -17.80
CA GLN A 217 -7.84 21.94 -17.32
C GLN A 217 -7.00 22.63 -18.40
N LYS A 218 -6.33 21.85 -19.26
CA LYS A 218 -5.61 22.37 -20.43
C LYS A 218 -6.58 22.97 -21.44
N ASP A 219 -7.68 22.29 -21.75
CA ASP A 219 -8.70 22.78 -22.69
C ASP A 219 -9.41 24.04 -22.18
N LEU A 220 -9.54 24.18 -20.85
CA LEU A 220 -10.04 25.39 -20.18
C LEU A 220 -9.01 26.53 -20.11
N GLY A 221 -7.79 26.33 -20.64
CA GLY A 221 -6.76 27.37 -20.74
C GLY A 221 -5.82 27.49 -19.54
N ASN A 222 -5.79 26.51 -18.63
CA ASN A 222 -4.92 26.57 -17.44
C ASN A 222 -3.43 26.51 -17.83
N PRO A 223 -2.65 27.59 -17.63
CA PRO A 223 -1.28 27.69 -18.14
C PRO A 223 -0.31 26.76 -17.39
N CYS A 224 -0.69 26.24 -16.22
CA CYS A 224 0.15 25.33 -15.44
C CYS A 224 0.20 23.91 -16.02
N ILE A 225 -0.73 23.54 -16.91
CA ILE A 225 -0.82 22.18 -17.46
C ILE A 225 0.05 22.03 -18.71
N THR A 226 1.36 21.88 -18.50
CA THR A 226 2.31 21.57 -19.57
C THR A 226 2.47 20.05 -19.76
N GLN A 227 3.00 19.63 -20.91
CA GLN A 227 3.28 18.21 -21.17
C GLN A 227 4.25 17.62 -20.12
N GLU A 228 5.25 18.40 -19.72
CA GLU A 228 6.21 18.02 -18.68
C GLU A 228 5.53 17.87 -17.31
N PHE A 229 4.61 18.78 -16.98
CA PHE A 229 3.82 18.72 -15.75
C PHE A 229 3.00 17.42 -15.65
N CYS A 230 2.27 17.08 -16.70
CA CYS A 230 1.49 15.85 -16.77
C CYS A 230 2.40 14.61 -16.67
N THR A 231 3.49 14.57 -17.44
CA THR A 231 4.41 13.42 -17.48
C THR A 231 5.09 13.18 -16.13
N THR A 232 5.50 14.25 -15.45
CA THR A 232 6.17 14.15 -14.15
C THR A 232 5.23 13.62 -13.06
N LEU A 233 3.97 14.05 -13.05
CA LEU A 233 3.00 13.66 -12.02
C LEU A 233 2.35 12.30 -12.29
N LEU A 234 2.10 11.94 -13.55
CA LEU A 234 1.53 10.64 -13.93
C LEU A 234 2.59 9.52 -14.01
N GLY A 235 3.87 9.90 -14.11
CA GLY A 235 4.97 9.00 -14.40
C GLY A 235 5.11 8.72 -15.90
N ASN A 236 6.31 8.34 -16.31
CA ASN A 236 6.61 8.03 -17.71
C ASN A 236 5.78 6.82 -18.18
N ALA A 237 4.97 7.00 -19.23
CA ALA A 237 4.19 5.94 -19.84
C ALA A 237 5.06 4.85 -20.50
N ARG A 238 6.32 5.18 -20.81
CA ARG A 238 7.32 4.26 -21.38
C ARG A 238 8.25 3.65 -20.34
N ALA A 239 8.03 3.90 -19.05
CA ALA A 239 8.74 3.12 -18.04
C ALA A 239 8.29 1.67 -18.20
N GLU A 240 9.21 0.77 -18.53
CA GLU A 240 8.94 -0.66 -18.71
C GLU A 240 8.04 -1.14 -17.59
N ASP A 241 6.92 -1.75 -17.98
CA ASP A 241 6.04 -2.38 -17.01
C ASP A 241 6.89 -3.36 -16.22
N LYS A 242 6.81 -3.32 -14.89
CA LYS A 242 7.57 -4.27 -14.06
C LYS A 242 7.13 -5.74 -14.25
N GLN A 243 6.21 -6.00 -15.16
CA GLN A 243 5.80 -7.31 -15.64
C GLN A 243 6.69 -7.82 -16.78
N SER A 244 7.50 -6.99 -17.44
CA SER A 244 8.41 -7.38 -18.52
C SER A 244 9.85 -7.68 -18.06
N LEU A 245 10.09 -7.77 -16.74
CA LEU A 245 11.33 -8.17 -16.08
C LEU A 245 11.07 -9.33 -15.12
#